data_AF-A0A7V1APD3-F1
#
_entry.id   AF-A0A7V1APD3-F1
#
_cell.length_a   1.000
_cell.length_b   1.000
_cell.length_c   1.000
_cell.angle_alpha   90.00
_cell.angle_beta   90.00
_cell.angle_gamma   90.00
#
_symmetry.space_group_name_H-M   'P 1'
#
loop_
_entity.id
_entity.type
_entity.pdbx_description
1 polymer ?
#
loop_
_entity_poly.entity_id
_entity_poly.type
_entity_poly.pdbx_seq_one_letter_code
_entity_poly.pdbx_strand_id
1 'polypeptide(L)' 'ASGVYTVLGLPPKIMGSPNVVKLLTEDVENVVGGKFAVEPDPMRMAELMAAHIEKKRKALGI' A
#
# COMPACT_ATOMS: atom_id res chain seq x y z
N ALA A 1 14.29 -0.51 -2.13
CA ALA A 1 12.89 -0.84 -1.82
C ALA A 1 12.65 -2.30 -2.20
N SER A 2 11.88 -3.06 -1.41
CA SER A 2 11.78 -4.53 -1.54
C SER A 2 10.47 -5.03 -2.18
N GLY A 3 9.64 -4.13 -2.71
CA GLY A 3 8.38 -4.49 -3.39
C GLY A 3 7.22 -4.96 -2.50
N VAL A 4 7.25 -4.62 -1.21
CA VAL A 4 6.22 -5.04 -0.24
C VAL A 4 5.16 -3.94 -0.07
N TYR A 5 3.89 -4.33 -0.15
CA TYR A 5 2.77 -3.45 0.22
C TYR A 5 2.80 -3.17 1.72
N THR A 6 2.81 -1.89 2.08
CA THR A 6 3.02 -1.45 3.47
C THR A 6 1.90 -0.53 3.90
N VAL A 7 1.18 -0.89 4.97
CA VAL A 7 0.08 -0.07 5.52
C VAL A 7 0.59 0.73 6.71
N LEU A 8 0.36 2.04 6.71
CA LEU A 8 0.77 2.97 7.75
C LEU A 8 -0.45 3.45 8.54
N GLY A 9 -0.39 3.43 9.87
CA GLY A 9 -1.47 3.95 10.73
C GLY A 9 -1.57 5.48 10.75
N LEU A 10 -0.48 6.17 10.39
CA LEU A 10 -0.42 7.63 10.28
C LEU A 10 0.19 8.04 8.94
N PRO A 11 -0.33 9.11 8.30
CA PRO A 11 0.23 9.58 7.06
C PRO A 11 1.63 10.18 7.29
N PRO A 12 2.61 9.89 6.42
CA PRO A 12 3.85 10.64 6.37
C PRO A 12 3.57 12.10 5.98
N LYS A 13 4.53 13.01 6.22
CA LYS A 13 4.38 14.46 5.99
C LYS A 13 4.49 14.83 4.50
N ILE A 14 3.66 14.24 3.67
CA ILE A 14 3.68 14.36 2.19
C ILE A 14 2.40 14.96 1.61
N MET A 15 1.37 15.17 2.43
CA MET A 15 0.03 15.61 1.98
C MET A 15 0.01 17.02 1.36
N GLY A 16 1.10 17.78 1.47
CA GLY A 16 1.25 19.08 0.80
C GLY A 16 1.50 18.98 -0.71
N SER A 17 1.78 17.79 -1.26
CA SER A 17 1.98 17.58 -2.68
C SER A 17 1.15 16.40 -3.18
N PRO A 18 0.07 16.64 -3.97
CA PRO A 18 -0.71 15.58 -4.59
C PRO A 18 0.13 14.63 -5.44
N ASN A 19 1.18 15.15 -6.10
CA ASN A 19 2.09 14.35 -6.90
C ASN A 19 2.88 13.34 -6.05
N VAL A 20 3.35 13.75 -4.86
CA VAL A 20 4.09 12.84 -3.97
C VAL A 20 3.14 11.82 -3.33
N VAL A 21 1.93 12.23 -2.97
CA VAL A 21 0.90 11.30 -2.49
C VAL A 21 0.65 10.23 -3.54
N LYS A 22 0.29 10.62 -4.77
CA LYS A 22 0.02 9.69 -5.87
C LYS A 22 1.21 8.80 -6.18
N LEU A 23 2.42 9.37 -6.23
CA LEU A 23 3.64 8.59 -6.47
C LEU A 23 3.75 7.45 -5.47
N LEU A 24 3.59 7.73 -4.18
CA LEU A 24 3.82 6.76 -3.11
C LEU A 24 2.65 5.79 -2.87
N THR A 25 1.43 6.17 -3.21
CA THR A 25 0.23 5.35 -3.02
C THR A 25 -0.23 4.62 -4.27
N GLU A 26 0.29 4.96 -5.45
CA GLU A 26 -0.16 4.39 -6.73
C GLU A 26 1.01 4.11 -7.67
N ASP A 27 1.69 5.16 -8.16
CA ASP A 27 2.57 5.02 -9.32
C ASP A 27 3.82 4.16 -9.03
N VAL A 28 4.34 4.21 -7.80
CA VAL A 28 5.54 3.46 -7.38
C VAL A 28 5.34 1.94 -7.44
N GLU A 29 4.10 1.44 -7.37
CA GLU A 29 3.81 0.00 -7.48
C GLU A 29 4.27 -0.55 -8.84
N ASN A 30 4.16 0.24 -9.91
CA ASN A 30 4.60 -0.16 -11.25
C ASN A 30 6.13 -0.15 -11.41
N VAL A 31 6.85 0.49 -10.49
CA VAL A 31 8.31 0.63 -10.53
C VAL A 31 8.98 -0.41 -9.64
N VAL A 32 8.49 -0.61 -8.42
CA VAL A 32 9.13 -1.49 -7.42
C VAL A 32 8.27 -2.65 -6.96
N GLY A 33 7.02 -2.74 -7.38
CA GLY A 33 6.08 -3.82 -7.01
C GLY A 33 5.35 -3.65 -5.67
N GLY A 34 5.68 -2.61 -4.90
CA GLY A 34 5.06 -2.26 -3.61
C GLY A 34 4.65 -0.79 -3.54
N LYS A 35 3.79 -0.46 -2.59
CA LYS A 35 3.25 0.90 -2.37
C LYS A 35 2.77 1.08 -0.93
N PHE A 36 2.45 2.31 -0.55
CA PHE A 36 1.84 2.61 0.74
C PHE A 36 0.32 2.70 0.67
N ALA A 37 -0.32 2.31 1.77
CA ALA A 37 -1.65 2.75 2.13
C ALA A 37 -1.61 3.41 3.51
N VAL A 38 -2.54 4.32 3.76
CA VAL A 38 -2.69 4.98 5.07
C VAL A 38 -4.09 4.69 5.57
N GLU A 39 -4.19 4.04 6.72
CA GLU A 39 -5.47 3.68 7.34
C GLU A 39 -5.28 3.69 8.87
N PRO A 40 -5.93 4.61 9.62
CA PRO A 40 -5.78 4.69 11.06
C PRO A 40 -6.56 3.62 11.84
N ASP A 41 -7.60 3.01 11.27
CA ASP A 41 -8.37 1.96 11.93
C ASP A 41 -7.64 0.61 11.82
N PRO A 42 -7.22 -0.01 12.95
CA PRO A 42 -6.44 -1.24 12.91
C PRO A 42 -7.20 -2.44 12.32
N MET A 43 -8.54 -2.47 12.42
CA MET A 43 -9.35 -3.52 11.82
C MET A 43 -9.35 -3.38 10.30
N ARG A 44 -9.50 -2.16 9.78
CA ARG A 44 -9.40 -1.90 8.34
C ARG A 44 -7.98 -2.11 7.81
N MET A 45 -6.95 -1.80 8.59
CA MET A 45 -5.57 -2.12 8.24
C MET A 45 -5.41 -3.63 8.01
N ALA A 46 -5.93 -4.46 8.92
CA ALA A 46 -5.88 -5.91 8.78
C ALA A 46 -6.65 -6.39 7.55
N GLU A 47 -7.83 -5.83 7.27
CA GLU A 47 -8.61 -6.11 6.06
C GLU A 47 -7.81 -5.78 4.78
N LEU A 48 -7.15 -4.61 4.73
CA LEU A 48 -6.31 -4.20 3.60
C LEU A 48 -5.13 -5.16 3.38
N MET A 49 -4.46 -5.58 4.45
CA MET A 49 -3.35 -6.53 4.39
C MET A 49 -3.84 -7.90 3.89
N ALA A 50 -4.92 -8.43 4.47
CA ALA A 50 -5.50 -9.71 4.08
C ALA A 50 -5.96 -9.70 2.62
N ALA A 51 -6.64 -8.63 2.17
CA ALA A 51 -7.07 -8.47 0.79
C ALA A 51 -5.88 -8.43 -0.18
N HIS A 52 -4.78 -7.75 0.18
CA HIS A 52 -3.57 -7.72 -0.64
C HIS A 52 -2.91 -9.11 -0.74
N ILE A 53 -2.80 -9.82 0.38
CA ILE A 53 -2.26 -11.19 0.42
C ILE A 53 -3.09 -12.10 -0.48
N GLU A 54 -4.41 -12.07 -0.34
CA GLU A 54 -5.31 -12.92 -1.13
C GLU A 54 -5.24 -12.60 -2.63
N LYS A 55 -5.15 -11.32 -2.99
CA LYS A 55 -4.91 -10.90 -4.38
C LYS A 55 -3.61 -11.51 -4.93
N LYS A 56 -2.53 -11.48 -4.16
CA LYS A 56 -1.23 -12.04 -4.56
C LYS A 56 -1.27 -13.56 -4.64
N ARG A 57 -1.94 -14.24 -3.70
CA ARG A 57 -2.14 -15.71 -3.72
C ARG A 57 -2.89 -16.15 -4.97
N LYS A 58 -4.01 -15.50 -5.28
CA LYS A 58 -4.77 -15.75 -6.51
C LYS A 58 -3.94 -15.57 -7.77
N ALA A 59 -3.12 -14.51 -7.83
CA ALA A 59 -2.21 -14.27 -8.96
C ALA A 59 -1.13 -15.36 -9.11
N LEU A 60 -0.83 -16.10 -8.04
CA LEU A 60 0.08 -17.25 -8.02
C LEU A 60 -0.66 -18.60 -8.19
N GLY A 61 -1.99 -18.60 -8.29
CA GLY A 61 -2.80 -19.82 -8.39
C GLY A 61 -2.97 -20.58 -7.07
N ILE A 62 -2.85 -19.90 -5.92
CA ILE A 62 -3.01 -20.47 -4.56
C ILE A 62 -4.22 -19.85 -3.85
#